data_AF-A0A257RXT9-F1
#
_entry.id   AF-A0A257RXT9-F1
#
_cell.length_a   1.000
_cell.length_b   1.000
_cell.length_c   1.000
_cell.angle_alpha   90.00
_cell.angle_beta   90.00
_cell.angle_gamma   90.00
#
_symmetry.space_group_name_H-M   'P 1'
#
loop_
_entity.id
_entity.type
_entity.pdbx_description
1 polymer ?
#
loop_
_entity_poly.entity_id
_entity_poly.type
_entity_poly.pdbx_seq_one_letter_code
_entity_poly.pdbx_strand_id
1 'polypeptide(L)'
;MARLAPKAALAFAVILSGLALASCGTGGAVADARQACGYVQRALRIQQQSESPGLTNVRRVALENRAIAILVEATPYAARATSIDGSWNPLMTTIGEAQRVPITDLVASLTRLCKVANSSSPYL
;
A
#
# COMPACT_ATOMS: atom_id res chain seq x y z
N MET A 1 -48.15 9.65 24.00
CA MET A 1 -46.81 10.25 24.14
C MET A 1 -45.91 9.27 24.86
N ALA A 2 -45.17 8.45 24.12
CA ALA A 2 -44.32 7.39 24.68
C ALA A 2 -43.01 7.99 25.22
N ARG A 3 -42.82 8.00 26.54
CA ARG A 3 -41.54 8.35 27.16
C ARG A 3 -40.61 7.14 27.03
N LEU A 4 -39.94 7.00 25.89
CA LEU A 4 -38.83 6.06 25.76
C LEU A 4 -37.72 6.50 26.72
N ALA A 5 -37.39 5.61 27.64
CA ALA A 5 -36.48 5.88 28.74
C ALA A 5 -35.06 6.24 28.24
N PRO A 6 -34.38 7.23 28.86
CA PRO A 6 -33.06 7.71 28.47
C PRO A 6 -31.96 6.63 28.49
N LYS A 7 -32.21 5.50 29.16
CA LYS A 7 -31.30 4.34 29.22
C LYS A 7 -31.20 3.57 27.89
N ALA A 8 -32.26 3.55 27.08
CA ALA A 8 -32.25 2.89 25.78
C ALA A 8 -31.41 3.65 24.74
N ALA A 9 -31.43 4.98 24.79
CA ALA A 9 -30.61 5.83 23.94
C ALA A 9 -29.10 5.66 24.22
N LEU A 10 -28.74 5.49 25.50
CA LEU A 10 -27.36 5.31 25.94
C LEU A 10 -26.80 3.93 25.52
N ALA A 11 -27.59 2.87 25.61
CA ALA A 11 -27.21 1.54 25.14
C ALA A 11 -27.01 1.51 23.61
N PHE A 12 -27.86 2.21 22.85
CA PHE A 12 -27.75 2.28 21.40
C PHE A 12 -26.50 3.03 20.94
N ALA A 13 -26.12 4.10 21.64
CA ALA A 13 -24.91 4.86 21.36
C ALA A 13 -23.62 4.05 21.56
N VAL A 14 -23.56 3.19 22.59
CA VAL A 14 -22.40 2.33 22.88
C VAL A 14 -22.26 1.21 21.84
N ILE A 15 -23.37 0.63 21.38
CA ILE A 15 -23.33 -0.44 20.36
C ILE A 15 -22.91 0.13 19.00
N LEU A 16 -23.40 1.31 18.61
CA LEU A 16 -22.99 1.94 17.35
C LEU A 16 -21.50 2.32 17.34
N SER A 17 -20.96 2.76 18.47
CA SER A 17 -19.54 3.11 18.57
C SER A 17 -18.63 1.88 18.57
N GLY A 18 -19.05 0.74 19.14
CA GLY A 18 -18.31 -0.52 19.08
C GLY A 18 -18.14 -1.09 17.66
N LEU A 19 -19.14 -0.92 16.78
CA LEU A 19 -19.09 -1.37 15.39
C LEU A 19 -18.14 -0.52 14.53
N ALA A 20 -17.96 0.77 14.85
CA ALA A 20 -17.03 1.64 14.14
C ALA A 20 -15.57 1.24 14.36
N LEU A 21 -15.20 0.84 15.59
CA LEU A 21 -13.83 0.42 15.92
C LEU A 21 -13.44 -0.95 15.32
N ALA A 22 -14.40 -1.84 15.06
CA ALA A 22 -14.12 -3.16 14.45
C ALA A 22 -13.62 -3.07 12.99
N SER A 23 -13.81 -1.92 12.34
CA SER A 23 -13.33 -1.67 10.97
C SER A 23 -11.82 -1.42 10.86
N CYS A 24 -11.13 -1.17 11.99
CA CYS A 24 -9.66 -1.09 12.06
C CYS A 24 -8.98 -2.47 12.14
N GLY A 25 -9.67 -3.55 11.75
CA GLY A 25 -9.11 -4.90 11.71
C GLY A 25 -8.02 -5.05 10.64
N THR A 26 -7.15 -6.05 10.84
CA THR A 26 -6.01 -6.42 9.98
C THR A 26 -6.35 -6.55 8.48
N GLY A 27 -7.60 -6.84 8.14
CA GLY A 27 -8.08 -6.87 6.76
C GLY A 27 -7.92 -5.53 6.02
N GLY A 28 -8.02 -4.39 6.72
CA GLY A 28 -7.77 -3.06 6.15
C GLY A 28 -6.31 -2.86 5.76
N ALA A 29 -5.38 -3.31 6.61
CA ALA A 29 -3.94 -3.21 6.33
C ALA A 29 -3.54 -3.99 5.07
N VAL A 30 -4.02 -5.24 4.96
CA VAL A 30 -3.75 -6.11 3.80
C VAL A 30 -4.36 -5.51 2.53
N ALA A 31 -5.55 -4.93 2.59
CA ALA A 31 -6.18 -4.29 1.44
C ALA A 31 -5.35 -3.09 0.94
N ASP A 32 -4.93 -2.20 1.83
CA ASP A 32 -4.05 -1.07 1.50
C ASP A 32 -2.68 -1.55 0.99
N ALA A 33 -2.09 -2.60 1.59
CA ALA A 33 -0.83 -3.19 1.13
C ALA A 33 -0.94 -3.77 -0.29
N ARG A 34 -2.04 -4.47 -0.61
CA ARG A 34 -2.32 -4.96 -1.96
C ARG A 34 -2.49 -3.82 -2.95
N GLN A 35 -3.15 -2.73 -2.55
CA GLN A 35 -3.32 -1.56 -3.40
C GLN A 35 -1.97 -0.89 -3.69
N ALA A 36 -1.10 -0.72 -2.68
CA ALA A 36 0.28 -0.28 -2.87
C ALA A 36 1.01 -1.20 -3.86
N CYS A 37 0.87 -2.52 -3.71
CA CYS A 37 1.49 -3.49 -4.61
C CYS A 37 0.98 -3.43 -6.06
N GLY A 38 -0.25 -2.98 -6.30
CA GLY A 38 -0.74 -2.69 -7.65
C GLY A 38 0.00 -1.53 -8.33
N TYR A 39 0.41 -0.51 -7.57
CA TYR A 39 1.29 0.55 -8.07
C TYR A 39 2.72 0.06 -8.28
N VAL A 40 3.27 -0.71 -7.33
CA VAL A 40 4.59 -1.35 -7.45
C VAL A 40 4.68 -2.15 -8.74
N GLN A 41 3.74 -3.05 -9.01
CA GLN A 41 3.76 -3.87 -10.24
C GLN A 41 3.71 -3.03 -11.51
N ARG A 42 2.94 -1.93 -11.52
CA ARG A 42 2.89 -1.00 -12.66
C ARG A 42 4.23 -0.29 -12.85
N ALA A 43 4.83 0.21 -11.78
CA ALA A 43 6.14 0.85 -11.81
C ALA A 43 7.22 -0.12 -12.32
N LEU A 44 7.28 -1.34 -11.79
CA LEU A 44 8.24 -2.36 -12.20
C LEU A 44 8.10 -2.74 -13.68
N ARG A 45 6.87 -2.78 -14.21
CA ARG A 45 6.65 -3.01 -15.65
C ARG A 45 7.19 -1.86 -16.52
N ILE A 46 7.01 -0.62 -16.09
CA ILE A 46 7.57 0.55 -16.81
C ILE A 46 9.09 0.58 -16.69
N GLN A 47 9.64 0.23 -15.53
CA GLN A 47 11.09 0.08 -15.34
C GLN A 47 11.65 -0.98 -16.30
N GLN A 48 11.02 -2.15 -16.43
CA GLN A 48 11.45 -3.16 -17.39
C GLN A 48 11.40 -2.66 -18.85
N GLN A 49 10.46 -1.77 -19.18
CA GLN A 49 10.44 -1.13 -20.50
C GLN A 49 11.64 -0.21 -20.71
N SER A 50 12.13 0.49 -19.67
CA SER A 50 13.30 1.38 -19.80
C SER A 50 14.59 0.60 -20.09
N GLU A 51 14.63 -0.68 -19.71
CA GLU A 51 15.76 -1.59 -19.92
C GLU A 51 15.76 -2.24 -21.32
N SER A 52 14.77 -1.93 -22.17
CA SER A 52 14.68 -2.51 -23.50
C SER A 52 15.85 -2.08 -24.40
N PRO A 53 16.45 -3.01 -25.16
CA PRO A 53 17.55 -2.69 -26.06
C PRO A 53 17.08 -1.75 -27.19
N GLY A 54 18.00 -0.91 -27.68
CA GLY A 54 17.72 0.03 -28.78
C GLY A 54 17.01 1.32 -28.37
N LEU A 55 16.75 1.55 -27.08
CA LEU A 55 16.24 2.83 -26.59
C LEU A 55 17.31 3.92 -26.61
N THR A 56 16.89 5.12 -27.00
CA THR A 56 17.71 6.33 -26.80
C THR A 56 17.79 6.64 -25.30
N ASN A 57 18.87 7.30 -24.88
CA ASN A 57 19.04 7.73 -23.49
C ASN A 57 17.86 8.58 -23.00
N VAL A 58 17.34 9.47 -23.85
CA VAL A 58 16.17 10.32 -23.53
C VAL A 58 14.95 9.46 -23.23
N ARG A 59 14.70 8.42 -24.05
CA ARG A 59 13.53 7.56 -23.86
C ARG A 59 13.65 6.68 -22.63
N ARG A 60 14.86 6.16 -22.34
CA ARG A 60 15.16 5.40 -21.12
C ARG A 60 14.86 6.23 -19.87
N VAL A 61 15.44 7.43 -19.78
CA VAL A 61 15.25 8.34 -18.63
C VAL A 61 13.78 8.73 -18.47
N ALA A 62 13.05 8.96 -19.56
CA ALA A 62 11.61 9.25 -19.48
C ALA A 62 10.79 8.08 -18.89
N LEU A 63 11.16 6.83 -19.22
CA LEU A 63 10.52 5.65 -18.66
C LEU A 63 10.90 5.43 -17.19
N GLU A 64 12.16 5.60 -16.83
CA GLU A 64 12.63 5.52 -15.42
C GLU A 64 11.90 6.53 -14.54
N ASN A 65 11.85 7.81 -14.96
CA ASN A 65 11.12 8.85 -14.23
C ASN A 65 9.63 8.54 -14.08
N ARG A 66 9.03 7.96 -15.13
CA ARG A 66 7.63 7.53 -15.08
C ARG A 66 7.43 6.37 -14.10
N ALA A 67 8.36 5.41 -14.06
CA ALA A 67 8.31 4.31 -13.10
C ALA A 67 8.39 4.83 -11.65
N ILE A 68 9.29 5.79 -11.37
CA ILE A 68 9.41 6.44 -10.06
C ILE A 68 8.12 7.18 -9.69
N ALA A 69 7.55 7.97 -10.60
CA ALA A 69 6.30 8.68 -10.34
C ALA A 69 5.16 7.72 -9.94
N ILE A 70 5.00 6.63 -10.69
CA ILE A 70 4.00 5.59 -10.38
C ILE A 70 4.28 4.90 -9.05
N LEU A 71 5.56 4.65 -8.73
CA LEU A 71 5.94 4.01 -7.47
C LEU A 71 5.63 4.91 -6.26
N VAL A 72 5.86 6.22 -6.38
CA VAL A 72 5.56 7.19 -5.32
C VAL A 72 4.05 7.29 -5.05
N GLU A 73 3.19 7.06 -6.05
CA GLU A 73 1.73 6.96 -5.84
C GLU A 73 1.33 5.80 -4.91
N ALA A 74 2.20 4.80 -4.70
CA ALA A 74 1.97 3.71 -3.75
C ALA A 74 2.11 4.16 -2.27
N THR A 75 2.85 5.23 -2.01
CA THR A 75 3.22 5.70 -0.66
C THR A 75 2.03 5.85 0.30
N PRO A 76 0.93 6.56 -0.04
CA PRO A 76 -0.19 6.74 0.89
C PRO A 76 -0.87 5.41 1.26
N TYR A 77 -0.88 4.42 0.36
CA TYR A 77 -1.44 3.10 0.62
C TYR A 77 -0.53 2.32 1.58
N ALA A 78 0.78 2.28 1.30
CA ALA A 78 1.74 1.61 2.18
C ALA A 78 1.81 2.26 3.58
N ALA A 79 1.69 3.59 3.66
CA ALA A 79 1.63 4.32 4.92
C ALA A 79 0.37 3.97 5.73
N ARG A 80 -0.82 3.90 5.10
CA ARG A 80 -2.03 3.46 5.80
C ARG A 80 -1.95 2.01 6.25
N ALA A 81 -1.44 1.13 5.40
CA ALA A 81 -1.19 -0.27 5.78
C ALA A 81 -0.29 -0.36 7.02
N THR A 82 0.80 0.42 7.05
CA THR A 82 1.73 0.49 8.18
C THR A 82 1.09 1.06 9.45
N SER A 83 0.23 2.08 9.31
CA SER A 83 -0.49 2.68 10.44
C SER A 83 -1.52 1.73 11.06
N ILE A 84 -2.12 0.83 10.26
CA ILE A 84 -3.05 -0.19 10.74
C ILE A 84 -2.28 -1.39 11.31
N ASP A 85 -1.22 -1.82 10.62
CA ASP A 85 -0.37 -2.95 10.99
C ASP A 85 1.10 -2.63 10.64
N GLY A 86 1.91 -2.44 11.68
CA GLY A 86 3.32 -2.05 11.55
C GLY A 86 4.18 -3.07 10.81
N SER A 87 3.72 -4.30 10.60
CA SER A 87 4.43 -5.30 9.78
C SER A 87 4.63 -4.85 8.33
N TRP A 88 3.83 -3.90 7.82
CA TRP A 88 3.98 -3.32 6.47
C TRP A 88 5.01 -2.20 6.36
N ASN A 89 5.66 -1.80 7.46
CA ASN A 89 6.71 -0.79 7.44
C ASN A 89 7.83 -1.06 6.40
N PRO A 90 8.32 -2.31 6.21
CA PRO A 90 9.31 -2.59 5.17
C PRO A 90 8.83 -2.26 3.75
N LEU A 91 7.54 -2.44 3.44
CA LEU A 91 6.97 -2.05 2.15
C LEU A 91 6.99 -0.53 1.97
N MET A 92 6.54 0.21 2.99
CA MET A 92 6.57 1.68 2.98
C MET A 92 8.00 2.21 2.83
N THR A 93 8.95 1.70 3.62
CA THR A 93 10.35 2.12 3.56
C THR A 93 10.96 1.80 2.19
N THR A 94 10.76 0.59 1.67
CA THR A 94 11.32 0.21 0.36
C THR A 94 10.77 1.09 -0.77
N ILE A 95 9.49 1.46 -0.73
CA ILE A 95 8.91 2.44 -1.68
C ILE A 95 9.58 3.81 -1.51
N GLY A 96 9.80 4.27 -0.28
CA GLY A 96 10.46 5.54 0.01
C GLY A 96 11.90 5.62 -0.51
N GLU A 97 12.64 4.50 -0.49
CA GLU A 97 14.01 4.45 -1.02
C GLU A 97 14.09 4.69 -2.54
N ALA A 98 13.00 4.49 -3.29
CA ALA A 98 13.00 4.71 -4.75
C ALA A 98 13.24 6.18 -5.17
N GLN A 99 13.17 7.13 -4.23
CA GLN A 99 13.54 8.52 -4.47
C GLN A 99 15.07 8.75 -4.39
N ARG A 100 15.81 7.80 -3.83
CA ARG A 100 17.24 7.91 -3.52
C ARG A 100 18.08 6.91 -4.30
N VAL A 101 17.55 5.74 -4.58
CA VAL A 101 18.25 4.66 -5.29
C VAL A 101 17.47 4.22 -6.53
N PRO A 102 18.16 3.71 -7.57
CA PRO A 102 17.51 3.17 -8.75
C PRO A 102 16.50 2.07 -8.41
N ILE A 103 15.36 2.05 -9.11
CA ILE A 103 14.32 1.03 -8.92
C ILE A 103 14.87 -0.39 -9.17
N THR A 104 15.85 -0.54 -10.06
CA THR A 104 16.54 -1.81 -10.35
C THR A 104 17.06 -2.49 -9.09
N ASP A 105 17.57 -1.70 -8.13
CA ASP A 105 18.18 -2.20 -6.90
C ASP A 105 17.11 -2.61 -5.87
N LEU A 106 15.86 -2.16 -6.08
CA LEU A 106 14.71 -2.42 -5.22
C LEU A 106 13.80 -3.53 -5.74
N VAL A 107 13.96 -3.98 -7.00
CA VAL A 107 13.07 -4.96 -7.66
C VAL A 107 12.87 -6.21 -6.81
N ALA A 108 13.96 -6.79 -6.28
CA ALA A 108 13.89 -8.03 -5.51
C ALA A 108 13.10 -7.86 -4.20
N SER A 109 13.34 -6.76 -3.48
CA SER A 109 12.66 -6.44 -2.22
C SER A 109 11.18 -6.14 -2.46
N LEU A 110 10.87 -5.25 -3.41
CA LEU A 110 9.50 -4.90 -3.79
C LEU A 110 8.69 -6.12 -4.24
N THR A 111 9.29 -6.98 -5.06
CA THR A 111 8.65 -8.21 -5.53
C THR A 111 8.36 -9.17 -4.38
N ARG A 112 9.31 -9.36 -3.46
CA ARG A 112 9.15 -10.24 -2.29
C ARG A 112 8.04 -9.75 -1.37
N LEU A 113 8.05 -8.47 -1.01
CA LEU A 113 7.05 -7.86 -0.13
C LEU A 113 5.65 -7.96 -0.75
N CYS A 114 5.54 -7.70 -2.05
CA CYS A 114 4.26 -7.83 -2.74
C CYS A 114 3.81 -9.27 -2.98
N LYS A 115 4.73 -10.24 -3.01
CA LYS A 115 4.35 -11.66 -3.00
C LYS A 115 3.68 -12.04 -1.66
N VAL A 116 4.18 -11.53 -0.54
CA VAL A 116 3.57 -11.75 0.78
C VAL A 116 2.19 -11.11 0.85
N ALA A 117 2.06 -9.82 0.48
CA ALA A 117 0.78 -9.11 0.47
C ALA A 117 -0.32 -9.79 -0.36
N ASN A 118 0.05 -10.41 -1.47
CA ASN A 118 -0.87 -11.09 -2.38
C ASN A 118 -1.06 -12.58 -2.05
N SER A 119 -0.45 -13.10 -0.99
CA SER A 119 -0.60 -14.50 -0.59
C SER A 119 -1.90 -14.74 0.20
N SER A 120 -2.21 -16.02 0.43
CA SER A 120 -3.31 -16.45 1.32
C SER A 120 -2.99 -16.25 2.81
N SER A 121 -1.74 -16.01 3.17
CA SER A 121 -1.28 -15.70 4.54
C SER A 121 -0.40 -14.45 4.51
N PRO A 122 -0.98 -13.25 4.36
CA PRO A 122 -0.27 -12.02 4.08
C PRO A 122 0.31 -11.40 5.36
N TYR A 123 1.24 -12.11 5.99
CA TYR A 123 1.95 -11.67 7.19
C TYR A 123 3.44 -11.93 7.00
N LEU A 124 4.26 -10.93 7.32
CA LEU A 124 5.72 -10.93 7.15
C LEU A 124 6.43 -11.59 8.33
#